data_AF-A0A8K0H0U4-F1
#
_entry.id   AF-A0A8K0H0U4-F1
#
_cell.length_a   1.000
_cell.length_b   1.000
_cell.length_c   1.000
_cell.angle_alpha   90.00
_cell.angle_beta   90.00
_cell.angle_gamma   90.00
#
_symmetry.space_group_name_H-M   'P 1'
#
loop_
_entity.id
_entity.type
_entity.pdbx_description
1 polymer ?
#
loop_
_entity_poly.entity_id
_entity_poly.type
_entity_poly.pdbx_seq_one_letter_code
_entity_poly.pdbx_strand_id
1 'polypeptide(L)'
;MCNSKLTGAKCFNKGLLTLRPDIKDVKSARETLGHGTQTSSIAAGTSVEGVSYFGYANGTAKCIASQAKIAMYKVYWDVGGYASDIDAAIALFGAVQKGILVSYSAGNGGAIPGNLHNGIPWVVTTTAGSVDRWAIFIFDYPLHEVKVPGVVICSKDASKVIHYATMAQNPFASIMFGQTFTGLKPAPTVSVSSARGPSSSFPCILKPDIMAPGSLVLASWIPDLRAAQTGRSKFFTLEWSPTAIRSALVTTANPLDNTLNPIRNGDEDYQFASPLDMGAGQIDPNRALVPGLVYDANPQDYVSFMCFMNLTKKQILAITSSNNYTCSNDSFHDLKYPSLIAFYNDDVKLMKRTYERILTNVGKGFVT
;
A
#
# COMPACT_ATOMS: atom_id res chain seq x y z
N MET A 1 -2.67 -16.40 -22.73
CA MET A 1 -4.08 -16.82 -22.71
C MET A 1 -4.88 -15.83 -21.88
N CYS A 2 -6.11 -15.58 -22.29
CA CYS A 2 -7.06 -14.69 -21.61
C CYS A 2 -8.40 -15.44 -21.47
N ASN A 3 -9.27 -14.99 -20.58
CA ASN A 3 -10.64 -15.49 -20.42
C ASN A 3 -11.58 -14.35 -19.94
N SER A 4 -12.80 -14.66 -19.50
CA SER A 4 -13.77 -13.67 -19.02
C SER A 4 -13.32 -12.90 -17.77
N LYS A 5 -12.33 -13.42 -17.02
CA LYS A 5 -11.78 -12.85 -15.78
C LYS A 5 -10.46 -12.13 -16.02
N LEU A 6 -9.47 -12.81 -16.62
CA LEU A 6 -8.22 -12.24 -17.12
C LEU A 6 -8.43 -11.83 -18.58
N THR A 7 -8.94 -10.62 -18.81
CA THR A 7 -9.34 -10.15 -20.14
C THR A 7 -8.17 -9.62 -20.98
N GLY A 8 -7.03 -9.32 -20.37
CA GLY A 8 -5.83 -8.88 -21.07
C GLY A 8 -4.54 -9.30 -20.36
N ALA A 9 -3.50 -9.58 -21.12
CA ALA A 9 -2.16 -9.85 -20.62
C ALA A 9 -1.11 -9.35 -21.63
N LYS A 10 -0.21 -8.47 -21.19
CA LYS A 10 0.91 -7.93 -21.99
C LYS A 10 2.19 -7.90 -21.14
N CYS A 11 3.33 -7.79 -21.80
CA CYS A 11 4.63 -7.61 -21.16
C CYS A 11 5.43 -6.51 -21.87
N PHE A 12 6.27 -5.81 -21.12
CA PHE A 12 7.20 -4.79 -21.58
C PHE A 12 8.62 -5.19 -21.16
N ASN A 13 9.52 -5.21 -22.14
CA ASN A 13 10.84 -5.82 -22.06
C ASN A 13 11.86 -5.10 -22.95
N LYS A 14 11.55 -3.89 -23.43
CA LYS A 14 12.38 -3.18 -24.42
C LYS A 14 13.61 -2.59 -23.75
N GLY A 15 13.46 -1.96 -22.58
CA GLY A 15 14.59 -1.49 -21.78
C GLY A 15 15.52 -2.64 -21.41
N LEU A 16 14.95 -3.75 -20.95
CA LEU A 16 15.67 -4.99 -20.68
C LEU A 16 16.43 -5.51 -21.93
N LEU A 17 15.74 -5.76 -23.05
CA LEU A 17 16.37 -6.36 -24.24
C LEU A 17 17.40 -5.45 -24.92
N THR A 18 17.30 -4.12 -24.78
CA THR A 18 18.34 -3.19 -25.24
C THR A 18 19.61 -3.27 -24.40
N LEU A 19 19.50 -3.49 -23.08
CA LEU A 19 20.65 -3.55 -22.16
C LEU A 19 21.18 -4.97 -21.94
N ARG A 20 20.36 -6.00 -22.20
CA ARG A 20 20.65 -7.43 -22.05
C ARG A 20 20.08 -8.24 -23.23
N PRO A 21 20.64 -8.06 -24.45
CA PRO A 21 20.20 -8.79 -25.65
C PRO A 21 20.49 -10.30 -25.61
N ASP A 22 21.27 -10.77 -24.62
CA ASP A 22 21.54 -12.17 -24.34
C ASP A 22 20.30 -12.94 -23.80
N ILE A 23 19.35 -12.23 -23.17
CA ILE A 23 18.22 -12.83 -22.46
C ILE A 23 17.05 -13.10 -23.42
N LYS A 24 16.64 -14.38 -23.55
CA LYS A 24 15.73 -14.84 -24.61
C LYS A 24 14.28 -15.10 -24.17
N ASP A 25 14.04 -15.35 -22.87
CA ASP A 25 12.77 -15.90 -22.38
C ASP A 25 11.77 -14.86 -21.86
N VAL A 26 12.14 -13.58 -21.86
CA VAL A 26 11.32 -12.45 -21.40
C VAL A 26 10.25 -12.01 -22.40
N LYS A 27 9.65 -12.97 -23.12
CA LYS A 27 8.71 -12.75 -24.25
C LYS A 27 7.24 -12.98 -23.90
N SER A 28 6.90 -13.14 -22.61
CA SER A 28 5.52 -13.40 -22.20
C SER A 28 5.12 -12.71 -20.90
N ALA A 29 3.82 -12.50 -20.74
CA ALA A 29 3.20 -12.02 -19.50
C ALA A 29 3.00 -13.13 -18.44
N ARG A 30 3.70 -14.27 -18.55
CA ARG A 30 3.68 -15.31 -17.50
C ARG A 30 4.45 -14.80 -16.27
N GLU A 31 3.81 -14.90 -15.11
CA GLU A 31 4.44 -14.62 -13.82
C GLU A 31 5.48 -15.70 -13.47
N THR A 32 6.63 -15.28 -12.92
CA THR A 32 7.80 -16.13 -12.66
C THR A 32 8.38 -15.94 -11.25
N LEU A 33 8.04 -14.84 -10.56
CA LEU A 33 8.44 -14.55 -9.19
C LEU A 33 7.28 -14.71 -8.18
N GLY A 34 6.04 -14.68 -8.68
CA GLY A 34 4.81 -14.91 -7.90
C GLY A 34 4.14 -13.62 -7.40
N HIS A 35 4.91 -12.54 -7.20
CA HIS A 35 4.40 -11.25 -6.70
C HIS A 35 3.24 -10.67 -7.53
N GLY A 36 3.26 -10.79 -8.86
CA GLY A 36 2.15 -10.38 -9.72
C GLY A 36 0.89 -11.25 -9.57
N THR A 37 1.05 -12.54 -9.25
CA THR A 37 -0.07 -13.47 -8.98
C THR A 37 -0.69 -13.19 -7.61
N GLN A 38 0.15 -12.95 -6.59
CA GLN A 38 -0.30 -12.46 -5.28
C GLN A 38 -1.08 -11.16 -5.47
N THR A 39 -0.46 -10.10 -5.98
CA THR A 39 -1.06 -8.76 -6.07
C THR A 39 -2.38 -8.74 -6.85
N SER A 40 -2.45 -9.44 -7.98
CA SER A 40 -3.68 -9.50 -8.79
C SER A 40 -4.80 -10.33 -8.14
N SER A 41 -4.47 -11.41 -7.42
CA SER A 41 -5.46 -12.19 -6.67
C SER A 41 -5.96 -11.47 -5.41
N ILE A 42 -5.12 -10.65 -4.75
CA ILE A 42 -5.52 -9.73 -3.68
C ILE A 42 -6.56 -8.71 -4.16
N ALA A 43 -6.26 -8.02 -5.26
CA ALA A 43 -7.12 -6.96 -5.78
C ALA A 43 -8.43 -7.52 -6.36
N ALA A 44 -8.33 -8.58 -7.17
CA ALA A 44 -9.42 -8.99 -8.06
C ALA A 44 -9.53 -10.51 -8.28
N GLY A 45 -8.97 -11.37 -7.42
CA GLY A 45 -9.10 -12.83 -7.53
C GLY A 45 -10.57 -13.33 -7.54
N THR A 46 -10.79 -14.53 -8.08
CA THR A 46 -12.08 -15.22 -7.90
C THR A 46 -12.15 -15.84 -6.49
N SER A 47 -13.35 -16.14 -5.98
CA SER A 47 -13.50 -16.92 -4.74
C SER A 47 -12.92 -18.33 -4.91
N VAL A 48 -12.09 -18.80 -3.98
CA VAL A 48 -11.55 -20.17 -3.97
C VAL A 48 -11.66 -20.76 -2.57
N GLU A 49 -12.32 -21.91 -2.45
CA GLU A 49 -12.61 -22.61 -1.19
C GLU A 49 -11.55 -23.68 -0.88
N GLY A 50 -11.42 -24.06 0.41
CA GLY A 50 -10.48 -25.09 0.85
C GLY A 50 -9.00 -24.70 0.78
N VAL A 51 -8.69 -23.39 0.80
CA VAL A 51 -7.32 -22.88 0.65
C VAL A 51 -6.69 -22.56 2.00
N SER A 52 -5.40 -22.81 2.11
CA SER A 52 -4.56 -22.50 3.29
C SER A 52 -3.12 -22.21 2.84
N TYR A 53 -2.31 -21.70 3.76
CA TYR A 53 -0.84 -21.74 3.64
C TYR A 53 -0.34 -22.86 4.56
N PHE A 54 -0.05 -24.05 4.03
CA PHE A 54 0.37 -25.22 4.82
C PHE A 54 -0.52 -25.51 6.05
N GLY A 55 -1.85 -25.39 5.90
CA GLY A 55 -2.84 -25.51 6.98
C GLY A 55 -3.17 -24.21 7.70
N TYR A 56 -2.23 -23.24 7.78
CA TYR A 56 -2.49 -21.92 8.35
C TYR A 56 -3.52 -21.14 7.54
N ALA A 57 -4.34 -20.35 8.24
CA ALA A 57 -5.40 -19.51 7.67
C ALA A 57 -6.40 -20.25 6.76
N ASN A 58 -6.66 -21.54 7.02
CA ASN A 58 -7.61 -22.35 6.25
C ASN A 58 -8.99 -21.69 6.11
N GLY A 59 -9.53 -21.67 4.88
CA GLY A 59 -10.88 -21.17 4.61
C GLY A 59 -11.12 -20.88 3.12
N THR A 60 -11.84 -19.79 2.84
CA THR A 60 -12.11 -19.31 1.47
C THR A 60 -11.32 -18.05 1.18
N ALA A 61 -10.40 -18.07 0.21
CA ALA A 61 -9.80 -16.85 -0.30
C ALA A 61 -10.85 -16.07 -1.10
N LYS A 62 -11.05 -14.80 -0.74
CA LYS A 62 -11.89 -13.82 -1.43
C LYS A 62 -11.16 -12.48 -1.43
N CYS A 63 -11.18 -11.79 -2.56
CA CYS A 63 -10.39 -10.59 -2.82
C CYS A 63 -11.16 -9.28 -2.52
N ILE A 64 -10.55 -8.13 -2.85
CA ILE A 64 -11.15 -6.81 -2.72
C ILE A 64 -12.30 -6.56 -3.72
N ALA A 65 -12.19 -7.03 -4.96
CA ALA A 65 -13.17 -6.81 -6.04
C ALA A 65 -13.39 -8.08 -6.90
N SER A 66 -14.11 -9.07 -6.36
CA SER A 66 -14.21 -10.42 -6.97
C SER A 66 -14.93 -10.49 -8.32
N GLN A 67 -15.70 -9.46 -8.68
CA GLN A 67 -16.36 -9.33 -9.99
C GLN A 67 -15.56 -8.46 -10.98
N ALA A 68 -14.47 -7.81 -10.56
CA ALA A 68 -13.64 -7.00 -11.46
C ALA A 68 -12.90 -7.86 -12.48
N LYS A 69 -12.67 -7.30 -13.68
CA LYS A 69 -11.83 -7.88 -14.73
C LYS A 69 -10.36 -7.53 -14.49
N ILE A 70 -9.47 -8.43 -14.85
CA ILE A 70 -8.01 -8.28 -14.68
C ILE A 70 -7.37 -8.03 -16.05
N ALA A 71 -6.52 -7.01 -16.13
CA ALA A 71 -5.59 -6.79 -17.23
C ALA A 71 -4.16 -6.75 -16.67
N MET A 72 -3.33 -7.73 -17.04
CA MET A 72 -1.96 -7.87 -16.53
C MET A 72 -0.94 -7.19 -17.45
N TYR A 73 0.02 -6.50 -16.85
CA TYR A 73 1.11 -5.81 -17.55
C TYR A 73 2.44 -6.14 -16.83
N LYS A 74 3.19 -7.12 -17.35
CA LYS A 74 4.49 -7.50 -16.77
C LYS A 74 5.58 -6.52 -17.21
N VAL A 75 6.15 -5.79 -16.25
CA VAL A 75 7.21 -4.77 -16.43
C VAL A 75 8.50 -5.09 -15.66
N TYR A 76 8.47 -6.16 -14.86
CA TYR A 76 9.56 -6.60 -14.00
C TYR A 76 9.89 -8.06 -14.30
N TRP A 77 11.16 -8.42 -14.20
CA TRP A 77 11.71 -9.72 -14.58
C TRP A 77 12.65 -10.24 -13.51
N ASP A 78 13.00 -11.52 -13.60
CA ASP A 78 13.81 -12.22 -12.60
C ASP A 78 15.25 -11.66 -12.52
N VAL A 79 15.68 -10.97 -13.58
CA VAL A 79 16.94 -10.22 -13.69
C VAL A 79 16.81 -8.73 -13.31
N GLY A 80 15.68 -8.33 -12.74
CA GLY A 80 15.33 -6.96 -12.39
C GLY A 80 14.33 -6.30 -13.35
N GLY A 81 14.10 -5.01 -13.14
CA GLY A 81 13.24 -4.16 -13.97
C GLY A 81 13.96 -2.86 -14.30
N TYR A 82 13.61 -2.27 -15.45
CA TYR A 82 14.28 -1.08 -16.00
C TYR A 82 13.33 0.11 -16.02
N ALA A 83 13.84 1.30 -15.75
CA ALA A 83 13.03 2.53 -15.71
C ALA A 83 12.17 2.69 -16.98
N SER A 84 12.74 2.52 -18.16
CA SER A 84 12.02 2.63 -19.45
C SER A 84 10.98 1.54 -19.76
N ASP A 85 10.94 0.45 -18.98
CA ASP A 85 9.84 -0.52 -19.03
C ASP A 85 8.78 -0.27 -17.92
N ILE A 86 9.05 0.66 -16.97
CA ILE A 86 8.27 0.90 -15.74
C ILE A 86 7.71 2.35 -15.64
N ASP A 87 8.38 3.33 -16.26
CA ASP A 87 8.33 4.80 -16.07
C ASP A 87 7.14 5.38 -15.28
N ALA A 88 7.17 5.13 -13.96
CA ALA A 88 6.01 5.29 -13.10
C ALA A 88 5.51 6.74 -13.00
N ALA A 89 6.40 7.73 -12.80
CA ALA A 89 5.96 9.11 -12.62
C ALA A 89 5.14 9.64 -13.81
N ILE A 90 5.60 9.33 -15.03
CA ILE A 90 4.98 9.76 -16.29
C ILE A 90 3.73 8.92 -16.59
N ALA A 91 3.85 7.60 -16.62
CA ALA A 91 2.76 6.70 -17.00
C ALA A 91 1.55 6.81 -16.04
N LEU A 92 1.81 7.00 -14.74
CA LEU A 92 0.76 7.13 -13.72
C LEU A 92 0.11 8.51 -13.73
N PHE A 93 0.79 9.57 -14.19
CA PHE A 93 0.12 10.86 -14.45
C PHE A 93 -0.80 10.77 -15.68
N GLY A 94 -0.32 10.14 -16.76
CA GLY A 94 -1.11 9.86 -17.96
C GLY A 94 -2.33 8.97 -17.73
N ALA A 95 -2.31 8.14 -16.68
CA ALA A 95 -3.47 7.38 -16.21
C ALA A 95 -4.50 8.30 -15.52
N VAL A 96 -4.05 9.16 -14.59
CA VAL A 96 -4.92 10.10 -13.87
C VAL A 96 -5.55 11.15 -14.78
N GLN A 97 -4.82 11.64 -15.79
CA GLN A 97 -5.37 12.47 -16.87
C GLN A 97 -6.54 11.81 -17.62
N LYS A 98 -6.63 10.47 -17.61
CA LYS A 98 -7.69 9.67 -18.28
C LYS A 98 -8.73 9.13 -17.30
N GLY A 99 -8.81 9.70 -16.09
CA GLY A 99 -9.79 9.29 -15.07
C GLY A 99 -9.46 7.95 -14.37
N ILE A 100 -8.23 7.44 -14.50
CA ILE A 100 -7.82 6.17 -13.87
C ILE A 100 -7.08 6.48 -12.57
N LEU A 101 -7.62 6.01 -11.43
CA LEU A 101 -6.93 6.06 -10.15
C LEU A 101 -5.79 5.03 -10.08
N VAL A 102 -4.69 5.46 -9.47
CA VAL A 102 -3.50 4.64 -9.24
C VAL A 102 -3.30 4.46 -7.73
N SER A 103 -3.20 3.20 -7.28
CA SER A 103 -2.67 2.85 -5.96
C SER A 103 -1.24 2.34 -6.11
N TYR A 104 -0.37 2.72 -5.17
CA TYR A 104 1.05 2.38 -5.17
C TYR A 104 1.50 2.12 -3.72
N SER A 105 2.40 1.17 -3.47
CA SER A 105 2.91 0.89 -2.12
C SER A 105 3.90 1.96 -1.66
N ALA A 106 3.88 2.35 -0.37
CA ALA A 106 4.86 3.26 0.22
C ALA A 106 6.32 2.74 0.10
N GLY A 107 6.48 1.43 0.29
CA GLY A 107 7.75 0.69 0.18
C GLY A 107 8.06 -0.13 1.43
N ASN A 108 9.13 -0.92 1.37
CA ASN A 108 9.58 -1.80 2.44
C ASN A 108 10.88 -1.30 3.13
N GLY A 109 11.10 0.01 3.15
CA GLY A 109 12.29 0.69 3.71
C GLY A 109 12.10 1.25 5.13
N GLY A 110 11.06 0.81 5.84
CA GLY A 110 10.77 1.24 7.22
C GLY A 110 11.71 0.65 8.26
N ALA A 111 11.74 1.19 9.49
CA ALA A 111 10.93 2.31 9.99
C ALA A 111 11.54 3.71 9.71
N ILE A 112 12.57 3.79 8.85
CA ILE A 112 13.37 5.01 8.63
C ILE A 112 12.49 6.15 8.05
N PRO A 113 12.45 7.34 8.70
CA PRO A 113 11.78 8.53 8.17
C PRO A 113 12.36 8.97 6.81
N GLY A 114 11.49 9.46 5.93
CA GLY A 114 11.86 9.94 4.60
C GLY A 114 12.16 8.87 3.54
N ASN A 115 12.14 7.57 3.90
CA ASN A 115 12.50 6.46 3.00
C ASN A 115 11.35 5.99 2.09
N LEU A 116 10.23 6.72 2.08
CA LEU A 116 9.07 6.47 1.21
C LEU A 116 9.35 6.95 -0.22
N HIS A 117 9.36 6.01 -1.17
CA HIS A 117 9.77 6.28 -2.56
C HIS A 117 8.62 6.68 -3.50
N ASN A 118 7.42 6.11 -3.33
CA ASN A 118 6.28 6.37 -4.23
C ASN A 118 5.38 7.53 -3.78
N GLY A 119 5.99 8.64 -3.33
CA GLY A 119 5.30 9.76 -2.69
C GLY A 119 4.74 10.83 -3.63
N ILE A 120 4.47 10.51 -4.90
CA ILE A 120 4.05 11.49 -5.90
C ILE A 120 2.58 11.93 -5.72
N PRO A 121 2.21 13.20 -6.01
CA PRO A 121 0.89 13.73 -5.64
C PRO A 121 -0.32 13.08 -6.31
N TRP A 122 -0.15 12.48 -7.49
CA TRP A 122 -1.26 11.93 -8.28
C TRP A 122 -1.63 10.47 -7.96
N VAL A 123 -0.84 9.75 -7.13
CA VAL A 123 -1.15 8.37 -6.71
C VAL A 123 -1.66 8.30 -5.27
N VAL A 124 -2.30 7.18 -4.91
CA VAL A 124 -2.61 6.79 -3.54
C VAL A 124 -1.49 5.89 -3.02
N THR A 125 -0.62 6.46 -2.19
CA THR A 125 0.53 5.80 -1.58
C THR A 125 0.09 5.09 -0.31
N THR A 126 0.13 3.76 -0.30
CA THR A 126 -0.46 2.91 0.74
C THR A 126 0.62 2.31 1.64
N THR A 127 0.52 2.50 2.96
CA THR A 127 1.36 1.85 3.98
C THR A 127 0.82 0.45 4.31
N ALA A 128 1.70 -0.47 4.70
CA ALA A 128 1.33 -1.80 5.18
C ALA A 128 0.97 -1.80 6.68
N GLY A 129 -0.24 -2.23 7.01
CA GLY A 129 -0.69 -2.51 8.37
C GLY A 129 -0.78 -4.00 8.68
N SER A 130 -0.73 -4.34 9.97
CA SER A 130 -1.03 -5.67 10.49
C SER A 130 -2.55 -5.95 10.50
N VAL A 131 -2.93 -7.16 10.91
CA VAL A 131 -4.32 -7.60 11.10
C VAL A 131 -4.47 -8.25 12.48
N ASP A 132 -5.70 -8.46 12.93
CA ASP A 132 -6.00 -9.12 14.20
C ASP A 132 -5.69 -10.63 14.21
N ARG A 133 -5.18 -11.17 13.09
CA ARG A 133 -4.89 -12.58 12.86
C ARG A 133 -3.41 -12.91 13.11
N TRP A 134 -3.16 -13.96 13.87
CA TRP A 134 -1.82 -14.46 14.19
C TRP A 134 -1.77 -15.99 14.17
N ALA A 135 -0.55 -16.56 14.13
CA ALA A 135 -0.33 -18.00 14.10
C ALA A 135 1.05 -18.35 14.69
N ILE A 136 1.22 -19.60 15.11
CA ILE A 136 2.52 -20.16 15.54
C ILE A 136 3.20 -20.71 14.29
N PHE A 137 4.12 -19.95 13.70
CA PHE A 137 4.85 -20.36 12.50
C PHE A 137 6.10 -21.19 12.84
N ILE A 138 6.47 -22.08 11.92
CA ILE A 138 7.85 -22.60 11.84
C ILE A 138 8.66 -21.52 11.14
N PHE A 139 9.69 -20.99 11.81
CA PHE A 139 10.53 -19.91 11.28
C PHE A 139 11.74 -20.46 10.50
N ASP A 140 11.97 -19.94 9.30
CA ASP A 140 13.22 -20.12 8.53
C ASP A 140 14.21 -19.06 9.07
N TYR A 141 14.81 -19.32 10.24
CA TYR A 141 15.73 -18.37 10.90
C TYR A 141 17.08 -18.33 10.16
N PRO A 142 17.72 -17.17 9.94
CA PRO A 142 18.98 -17.06 9.18
C PRO A 142 20.22 -17.69 9.84
N LEU A 143 20.05 -18.42 10.94
CA LEU A 143 21.10 -19.22 11.58
C LEU A 143 21.25 -20.57 10.85
N HIS A 144 22.00 -20.54 9.74
CA HIS A 144 22.54 -21.71 9.04
C HIS A 144 21.52 -22.69 8.39
N GLU A 145 20.44 -22.17 7.80
CA GLU A 145 19.47 -22.94 6.98
C GLU A 145 18.74 -24.11 7.70
N VAL A 146 18.86 -24.21 9.03
CA VAL A 146 18.29 -25.34 9.79
C VAL A 146 16.80 -25.11 10.08
N LYS A 147 15.94 -25.83 9.34
CA LYS A 147 14.48 -25.82 9.54
C LYS A 147 14.06 -26.60 10.81
N VAL A 148 14.25 -25.97 11.96
CA VAL A 148 13.79 -26.51 13.25
C VAL A 148 12.36 -26.06 13.59
N PRO A 149 11.53 -26.93 14.19
CA PRO A 149 10.30 -26.49 14.84
C PRO A 149 10.63 -25.58 16.01
N GLY A 150 10.03 -24.39 16.07
CA GLY A 150 10.28 -23.40 17.12
C GLY A 150 9.14 -22.41 17.26
N VAL A 151 9.15 -21.61 18.32
CA VAL A 151 8.16 -20.57 18.61
C VAL A 151 8.85 -19.32 19.15
N VAL A 152 8.50 -18.16 18.62
CA VAL A 152 8.91 -16.86 19.17
C VAL A 152 7.88 -16.44 20.22
N ILE A 153 8.36 -16.13 21.43
CA ILE A 153 7.54 -15.69 22.56
C ILE A 153 7.92 -14.28 22.99
N CYS A 154 6.95 -13.50 23.48
CA CYS A 154 7.22 -12.17 24.01
C CYS A 154 8.03 -12.24 25.32
N SER A 155 8.90 -11.24 25.56
CA SER A 155 9.75 -11.17 26.77
C SER A 155 8.95 -11.25 28.09
N LYS A 156 7.69 -10.78 28.09
CA LYS A 156 6.75 -10.87 29.23
C LYS A 156 6.38 -12.30 29.64
N ASP A 157 6.49 -13.26 28.71
CA ASP A 157 6.15 -14.67 28.89
C ASP A 157 7.41 -15.56 28.93
N ALA A 158 8.52 -15.09 28.35
CA ALA A 158 9.83 -15.75 28.44
C ALA A 158 10.25 -16.01 29.90
N SER A 159 10.00 -15.07 30.82
CA SER A 159 10.26 -15.25 32.26
C SER A 159 9.51 -16.44 32.86
N LYS A 160 8.26 -16.69 32.43
CA LYS A 160 7.43 -17.82 32.88
C LYS A 160 7.97 -19.15 32.34
N VAL A 161 8.36 -19.16 31.07
CA VAL A 161 8.94 -20.35 30.41
C VAL A 161 10.29 -20.71 31.02
N ILE A 162 11.15 -19.72 31.29
CA ILE A 162 12.43 -19.92 31.99
C ILE A 162 12.18 -20.45 33.40
N HIS A 163 11.26 -19.84 34.17
CA HIS A 163 10.94 -20.28 35.54
C HIS A 163 10.40 -21.72 35.57
N TYR A 164 9.52 -22.10 34.64
CA TYR A 164 9.09 -23.49 34.50
C TYR A 164 10.26 -24.43 34.18
N ALA A 165 11.13 -24.05 33.25
CA ALA A 165 12.30 -24.84 32.84
C ALA A 165 13.36 -25.00 33.95
N THR A 166 13.47 -24.07 34.90
CA THR A 166 14.42 -24.16 36.03
C THR A 166 13.84 -24.79 37.29
N MET A 167 12.51 -24.75 37.48
CA MET A 167 11.86 -25.25 38.69
C MET A 167 11.26 -26.66 38.55
N ALA A 168 10.93 -27.10 37.34
CA ALA A 168 10.38 -28.44 37.13
C ALA A 168 11.49 -29.50 37.16
N GLN A 169 11.23 -30.63 37.82
CA GLN A 169 12.20 -31.74 37.94
C GLN A 169 12.49 -32.43 36.58
N ASN A 170 11.53 -32.39 35.65
CA ASN A 170 11.65 -32.86 34.27
C ASN A 170 10.79 -31.95 33.36
N PRO A 171 11.30 -30.78 32.92
CA PRO A 171 10.52 -29.85 32.11
C PRO A 171 10.29 -30.40 30.70
N PHE A 172 9.03 -30.54 30.30
CA PHE A 172 8.66 -30.85 28.92
C PHE A 172 7.72 -29.77 28.36
N ALA A 173 7.73 -29.60 27.03
CA ALA A 173 6.84 -28.70 26.32
C ALA A 173 6.38 -29.35 25.00
N SER A 174 5.26 -28.90 24.47
CA SER A 174 4.78 -29.28 23.13
C SER A 174 4.37 -28.04 22.35
N ILE A 175 4.54 -28.07 21.02
CA ILE A 175 4.18 -26.97 20.13
C ILE A 175 3.22 -27.52 19.08
N MET A 176 2.05 -26.88 18.94
CA MET A 176 1.07 -27.24 17.93
C MET A 176 1.14 -26.27 16.75
N PHE A 177 1.45 -26.82 15.58
CA PHE A 177 1.56 -26.07 14.32
C PHE A 177 0.25 -26.15 13.51
N GLY A 178 0.14 -25.34 12.45
CA GLY A 178 -1.07 -25.22 11.62
C GLY A 178 -2.21 -24.42 12.27
N GLN A 179 -2.08 -24.02 13.54
CA GLN A 179 -3.08 -23.23 14.26
C GLN A 179 -3.09 -21.77 13.78
N THR A 180 -4.28 -21.16 13.71
CA THR A 180 -4.46 -19.74 13.35
C THR A 180 -5.53 -19.13 14.25
N PHE A 181 -5.22 -17.97 14.80
CA PHE A 181 -6.01 -17.26 15.80
C PHE A 181 -6.40 -15.88 15.27
N THR A 182 -7.45 -15.30 15.82
CA THR A 182 -7.98 -13.96 15.48
C THR A 182 -8.28 -13.18 16.76
N GLY A 183 -8.66 -11.90 16.65
CA GLY A 183 -8.93 -11.05 17.82
C GLY A 183 -7.68 -10.58 18.58
N LEU A 184 -6.50 -10.57 17.95
CA LEU A 184 -5.31 -9.92 18.51
C LEU A 184 -5.60 -8.44 18.82
N LYS A 185 -5.14 -7.95 19.97
CA LYS A 185 -5.31 -6.57 20.42
C LYS A 185 -3.98 -5.96 20.90
N PRO A 186 -3.66 -4.72 20.54
CA PRO A 186 -4.35 -3.89 19.52
C PRO A 186 -4.04 -4.37 18.09
N ALA A 187 -4.98 -4.15 17.19
CA ALA A 187 -4.78 -4.27 15.73
C ALA A 187 -5.74 -3.32 14.98
N PRO A 188 -5.34 -2.73 13.84
CA PRO A 188 -4.03 -2.85 13.20
C PRO A 188 -2.93 -2.05 13.90
N THR A 189 -1.68 -2.37 13.57
CA THR A 189 -0.46 -1.60 13.83
C THR A 189 0.27 -1.37 12.51
N VAL A 190 1.06 -0.31 12.39
CA VAL A 190 1.88 -0.07 11.19
C VAL A 190 3.02 -1.07 11.14
N SER A 191 3.20 -1.75 9.99
CA SER A 191 4.30 -2.72 9.81
C SER A 191 5.66 -2.03 9.94
N VAL A 192 6.58 -2.62 10.71
CA VAL A 192 7.97 -2.12 10.90
C VAL A 192 8.62 -1.83 9.55
N SER A 193 8.48 -2.78 8.61
CA SER A 193 9.01 -2.68 7.25
C SER A 193 8.43 -1.54 6.41
N SER A 194 7.26 -1.01 6.73
CA SER A 194 6.57 -0.04 5.86
C SER A 194 7.33 1.29 5.81
N ALA A 195 7.66 1.77 4.63
CA ALA A 195 8.46 2.99 4.45
C ALA A 195 7.69 4.24 4.93
N ARG A 196 8.39 5.14 5.63
CA ARG A 196 7.79 6.29 6.32
C ARG A 196 8.03 7.60 5.56
N GLY A 197 7.11 8.54 5.71
CA GLY A 197 7.19 9.90 5.17
C GLY A 197 8.23 10.78 5.88
N PRO A 198 8.39 12.04 5.45
CA PRO A 198 7.73 12.69 4.30
C PRO A 198 8.23 12.12 2.96
N SER A 199 7.62 12.52 1.84
CA SER A 199 8.19 12.17 0.53
C SER A 199 9.45 12.99 0.25
N SER A 200 10.55 12.31 -0.13
CA SER A 200 11.75 12.96 -0.65
C SER A 200 11.54 13.68 -1.99
N SER A 201 10.54 13.26 -2.78
CA SER A 201 10.22 13.84 -4.09
C SER A 201 9.30 15.06 -4.00
N PHE A 202 8.33 15.03 -3.10
CA PHE A 202 7.32 16.08 -2.92
C PHE A 202 7.00 16.30 -1.43
N PRO A 203 7.94 16.82 -0.63
CA PRO A 203 7.79 16.91 0.82
C PRO A 203 6.57 17.74 1.26
N CYS A 204 6.20 18.76 0.46
CA CYS A 204 5.01 19.59 0.69
C CYS A 204 3.66 18.85 0.60
N ILE A 205 3.65 17.57 0.20
CA ILE A 205 2.47 16.70 0.23
C ILE A 205 2.70 15.59 1.25
N LEU A 206 1.77 15.47 2.21
CA LEU A 206 1.82 14.44 3.24
C LEU A 206 1.69 13.05 2.60
N LYS A 207 2.60 12.15 2.95
CA LYS A 207 2.65 10.76 2.49
C LYS A 207 3.11 9.84 3.64
N PRO A 208 2.64 8.58 3.73
CA PRO A 208 1.65 7.92 2.86
C PRO A 208 0.25 8.53 3.02
N ASP A 209 -0.69 8.17 2.14
CA ASP A 209 -2.07 8.70 2.21
C ASP A 209 -2.95 7.88 3.16
N ILE A 210 -2.73 6.57 3.22
CA ILE A 210 -3.62 5.60 3.89
C ILE A 210 -2.87 4.31 4.27
N MET A 211 -3.42 3.55 5.23
CA MET A 211 -3.00 2.20 5.59
C MET A 211 -3.98 1.13 5.11
N ALA A 212 -3.44 -0.03 4.70
CA ALA A 212 -4.23 -1.22 4.38
C ALA A 212 -3.52 -2.49 4.86
N PRO A 213 -4.24 -3.64 5.01
CA PRO A 213 -3.64 -4.91 5.41
C PRO A 213 -2.49 -5.36 4.50
N GLY A 214 -1.28 -5.44 5.05
CA GLY A 214 -0.06 -5.79 4.33
C GLY A 214 0.79 -6.89 4.98
N SER A 215 0.64 -7.14 6.28
CA SER A 215 1.41 -8.18 6.99
C SER A 215 0.67 -9.53 7.03
N LEU A 216 1.27 -10.61 6.49
CA LEU A 216 0.88 -12.02 6.64
C LEU A 216 -0.62 -12.38 6.38
N VAL A 217 -1.22 -12.02 5.24
CA VAL A 217 -2.69 -12.22 5.00
C VAL A 217 -3.05 -13.44 4.07
N LEU A 218 -3.99 -13.47 3.10
CA LEU A 218 -4.42 -14.72 2.38
C LEU A 218 -4.79 -14.58 0.86
N ALA A 219 -3.96 -15.06 -0.10
CA ALA A 219 -4.20 -15.05 -1.58
C ALA A 219 -3.60 -16.26 -2.37
N SER A 220 -3.55 -16.15 -3.71
CA SER A 220 -2.97 -17.11 -4.67
C SER A 220 -1.48 -16.88 -4.95
N TRP A 221 -0.79 -17.93 -5.40
CA TRP A 221 0.63 -17.92 -5.78
C TRP A 221 0.90 -18.83 -6.99
N ILE A 222 2.11 -18.79 -7.56
CA ILE A 222 2.53 -19.71 -8.64
C ILE A 222 3.03 -21.04 -8.06
N PRO A 223 2.65 -22.21 -8.61
CA PRO A 223 2.82 -23.50 -7.93
C PRO A 223 4.29 -23.90 -7.69
N ASP A 224 5.21 -23.34 -8.47
CA ASP A 224 6.62 -23.75 -8.50
C ASP A 224 7.51 -22.98 -7.48
N LEU A 225 6.93 -22.07 -6.67
CA LEU A 225 7.64 -21.23 -5.68
C LEU A 225 6.87 -21.09 -4.34
N ARG A 226 7.50 -20.58 -3.28
CA ARG A 226 6.91 -20.44 -1.92
C ARG A 226 6.02 -19.19 -1.77
N ALA A 227 4.86 -19.29 -1.12
CA ALA A 227 3.72 -18.37 -1.27
C ALA A 227 3.49 -17.25 -0.20
N ALA A 228 2.94 -16.09 -0.63
CA ALA A 228 2.43 -14.98 0.21
C ALA A 228 1.19 -14.24 -0.43
N GLN A 229 0.50 -13.34 0.32
CA GLN A 229 -0.99 -13.41 0.42
C GLN A 229 -1.84 -12.20 1.08
N THR A 230 -3.05 -11.79 0.57
CA THR A 230 -4.17 -10.85 1.08
C THR A 230 -5.56 -11.02 0.32
N GLY A 231 -6.84 -10.60 0.57
CA GLY A 231 -7.72 -9.90 1.57
C GLY A 231 -9.14 -9.52 0.98
N ARG A 232 -10.26 -9.42 1.76
CA ARG A 232 -11.71 -9.26 1.30
C ARG A 232 -12.24 -7.80 1.17
N SER A 233 -13.10 -7.51 0.16
CA SER A 233 -14.06 -6.36 0.11
C SER A 233 -15.19 -6.54 -0.95
N LYS A 234 -16.00 -5.49 -1.21
CA LYS A 234 -16.98 -5.39 -2.33
C LYS A 234 -17.14 -3.92 -2.74
N PHE A 235 -17.27 -3.62 -4.03
CA PHE A 235 -17.25 -2.25 -4.57
C PHE A 235 -18.47 -1.90 -5.44
N PHE A 236 -18.76 -0.61 -5.54
CA PHE A 236 -19.69 0.02 -6.49
C PHE A 236 -18.91 0.86 -7.51
N THR A 237 -19.43 1.04 -8.72
CA THR A 237 -18.91 2.00 -9.71
C THR A 237 -19.61 3.35 -9.53
N LEU A 238 -18.85 4.39 -9.18
CA LEU A 238 -19.32 5.78 -9.15
C LEU A 238 -18.59 6.60 -10.24
N GLU A 239 -19.25 7.62 -10.76
CA GLU A 239 -18.71 8.56 -11.78
C GLU A 239 -17.79 9.62 -11.14
N TRP A 240 -16.96 9.22 -10.17
CA TRP A 240 -16.05 10.11 -9.47
C TRP A 240 -14.68 10.19 -10.14
N SER A 241 -14.05 11.36 -10.03
CA SER A 241 -12.66 11.55 -10.42
C SER A 241 -11.72 10.68 -9.57
N PRO A 242 -10.51 10.35 -10.07
CA PRO A 242 -9.48 9.68 -9.27
C PRO A 242 -9.20 10.37 -7.93
N THR A 243 -9.28 11.70 -7.92
CA THR A 243 -8.94 12.55 -6.78
C THR A 243 -10.09 12.60 -5.76
N ALA A 244 -11.34 12.61 -6.21
CA ALA A 244 -12.51 12.40 -5.35
C ALA A 244 -12.53 10.98 -4.74
N ILE A 245 -12.17 9.93 -5.50
CA ILE A 245 -12.06 8.56 -4.96
C ILE A 245 -10.93 8.48 -3.91
N ARG A 246 -9.75 9.06 -4.16
CA ARG A 246 -8.69 9.18 -3.14
C ARG A 246 -9.22 9.93 -1.92
N SER A 247 -9.88 11.06 -2.12
CA SER A 247 -10.43 11.86 -1.03
C SER A 247 -11.36 11.03 -0.16
N ALA A 248 -12.32 10.31 -0.76
CA ALA A 248 -13.26 9.49 -0.02
C ALA A 248 -12.54 8.41 0.82
N LEU A 249 -11.57 7.71 0.23
CA LEU A 249 -10.77 6.69 0.94
C LEU A 249 -9.99 7.28 2.12
N VAL A 250 -9.37 8.45 1.94
CA VAL A 250 -8.51 9.09 2.95
C VAL A 250 -9.35 9.76 4.05
N THR A 251 -10.38 10.55 3.71
CA THR A 251 -11.18 11.27 4.71
C THR A 251 -12.07 10.37 5.56
N THR A 252 -12.36 9.14 5.10
CA THR A 252 -13.12 8.15 5.89
C THR A 252 -12.27 7.03 6.46
N ALA A 253 -10.94 7.12 6.38
CA ALA A 253 -10.06 6.20 7.08
C ALA A 253 -10.29 6.23 8.60
N ASN A 254 -9.86 5.18 9.29
CA ASN A 254 -9.93 5.05 10.73
C ASN A 254 -8.52 5.14 11.34
N PRO A 255 -8.20 6.19 12.12
CA PRO A 255 -6.93 6.30 12.84
C PRO A 255 -6.90 5.48 14.14
N LEU A 256 -7.98 4.76 14.48
CA LEU A 256 -8.11 3.97 15.71
C LEU A 256 -8.01 2.46 15.46
N ASP A 257 -7.47 1.75 16.45
CA ASP A 257 -7.37 0.29 16.50
C ASP A 257 -8.64 -0.39 17.07
N ASN A 258 -8.64 -1.73 17.12
CA ASN A 258 -9.71 -2.55 17.70
C ASN A 258 -9.80 -2.52 19.26
N THR A 259 -9.09 -1.59 19.90
CA THR A 259 -9.23 -1.18 21.30
C THR A 259 -9.74 0.27 21.43
N LEU A 260 -10.02 0.94 20.31
CA LEU A 260 -10.41 2.36 20.19
C LEU A 260 -9.31 3.36 20.60
N ASN A 261 -8.07 2.91 20.68
CA ASN A 261 -6.90 3.79 20.86
C ASN A 261 -6.34 4.21 19.49
N PRO A 262 -5.58 5.32 19.40
CA PRO A 262 -4.84 5.66 18.19
C PRO A 262 -3.91 4.51 17.79
N ILE A 263 -3.90 4.18 16.51
CA ILE A 263 -3.06 3.12 15.91
C ILE A 263 -1.60 3.34 16.30
N ARG A 264 -0.88 2.25 16.53
CA ARG A 264 0.54 2.25 16.92
C ARG A 264 1.43 1.73 15.81
N ASN A 265 2.68 2.17 15.82
CA ASN A 265 3.73 1.51 15.08
C ASN A 265 4.04 0.15 15.71
N GLY A 266 4.36 -0.85 14.88
CA GLY A 266 4.71 -2.21 15.32
C GLY A 266 6.20 -2.41 15.64
N ASP A 267 6.94 -1.32 15.82
CA ASP A 267 8.37 -1.30 16.18
C ASP A 267 8.58 -1.38 17.70
N GLU A 268 9.85 -1.42 18.14
CA GLU A 268 10.22 -1.69 19.53
C GLU A 268 9.73 -0.60 20.50
N ASP A 269 9.70 0.67 20.07
CA ASP A 269 9.19 1.78 20.86
C ASP A 269 7.65 1.81 20.99
N TYR A 270 6.94 1.09 20.11
CA TYR A 270 5.48 0.89 20.09
C TYR A 270 4.65 2.20 20.19
N GLN A 271 5.18 3.28 19.63
CA GLN A 271 4.60 4.63 19.73
C GLN A 271 3.32 4.77 18.90
N PHE A 272 2.55 5.83 19.17
CA PHE A 272 1.40 6.17 18.32
C PHE A 272 1.88 6.52 16.90
N ALA A 273 1.23 5.93 15.90
CA ALA A 273 1.54 6.14 14.50
C ALA A 273 1.17 7.58 14.10
N SER A 274 2.14 8.28 13.51
CA SER A 274 1.94 9.60 12.92
C SER A 274 1.29 9.50 11.54
N PRO A 275 0.79 10.62 10.99
CA PRO A 275 0.41 10.69 9.58
C PRO A 275 1.56 10.36 8.59
N LEU A 276 2.83 10.48 9.00
CA LEU A 276 3.97 10.06 8.19
C LEU A 276 4.17 8.53 8.20
N ASP A 277 3.51 7.83 9.12
CA ASP A 277 3.52 6.36 9.21
C ASP A 277 2.35 5.74 8.47
N MET A 278 1.14 6.26 8.69
CA MET A 278 -0.13 5.65 8.24
C MET A 278 -1.04 6.54 7.39
N GLY A 279 -0.64 7.78 7.09
CA GLY A 279 -1.53 8.76 6.45
C GLY A 279 -2.74 9.07 7.34
N ALA A 280 -3.95 8.98 6.80
CA ALA A 280 -5.18 9.14 7.57
C ALA A 280 -5.58 7.90 8.41
N GLY A 281 -4.82 6.81 8.34
CA GLY A 281 -5.07 5.56 9.08
C GLY A 281 -5.61 4.42 8.22
N GLN A 282 -6.22 3.42 8.86
CA GLN A 282 -6.69 2.20 8.22
C GLN A 282 -7.88 2.47 7.30
N ILE A 283 -7.84 1.94 6.07
CA ILE A 283 -8.94 2.01 5.11
C ILE A 283 -10.26 1.45 5.66
N ASP A 284 -11.35 2.22 5.54
CA ASP A 284 -12.73 1.77 5.74
C ASP A 284 -13.50 1.83 4.40
N PRO A 285 -13.61 0.69 3.68
CA PRO A 285 -14.32 0.65 2.40
C PRO A 285 -15.82 0.93 2.48
N ASN A 286 -16.46 0.79 3.66
CA ASN A 286 -17.89 1.03 3.79
C ASN A 286 -18.19 2.52 3.97
N ARG A 287 -17.43 3.21 4.83
CA ARG A 287 -17.55 4.66 5.00
C ARG A 287 -17.15 5.42 3.72
N ALA A 288 -16.16 4.92 2.97
CA ALA A 288 -15.69 5.53 1.73
C ALA A 288 -16.74 5.57 0.60
N LEU A 289 -17.85 4.82 0.72
CA LEU A 289 -18.99 4.92 -0.22
C LEU A 289 -19.86 6.15 0.04
N VAL A 290 -19.79 6.74 1.23
CA VAL A 290 -20.63 7.87 1.69
C VAL A 290 -19.79 8.90 2.49
N PRO A 291 -18.75 9.50 1.90
CA PRO A 291 -17.85 10.44 2.58
C PRO A 291 -18.49 11.80 2.89
N GLY A 292 -19.65 12.10 2.31
CA GLY A 292 -20.32 13.40 2.38
C GLY A 292 -19.62 14.46 1.52
N LEU A 293 -18.38 14.81 1.85
CA LEU A 293 -17.57 15.80 1.14
C LEU A 293 -16.31 15.15 0.54
N VAL A 294 -15.83 15.68 -0.59
CA VAL A 294 -14.55 15.30 -1.22
C VAL A 294 -13.72 16.50 -1.63
N TYR A 295 -12.39 16.36 -1.48
CA TYR A 295 -11.38 17.21 -2.10
C TYR A 295 -11.16 16.74 -3.55
N ASP A 296 -11.91 17.33 -4.49
CA ASP A 296 -11.75 17.04 -5.92
C ASP A 296 -10.66 17.94 -6.53
N ALA A 297 -9.86 17.35 -7.42
CA ALA A 297 -8.76 18.03 -8.11
C ALA A 297 -8.65 17.54 -9.56
N ASN A 298 -8.62 18.48 -10.50
CA ASN A 298 -8.53 18.18 -11.93
C ASN A 298 -7.06 18.03 -12.39
N PRO A 299 -6.79 17.53 -13.61
CA PRO A 299 -5.41 17.36 -14.09
C PRO A 299 -4.60 18.66 -14.22
N GLN A 300 -5.24 19.81 -14.44
CA GLN A 300 -4.56 21.12 -14.50
C GLN A 300 -4.15 21.62 -13.10
N ASP A 301 -4.90 21.30 -12.03
CA ASP A 301 -4.48 21.61 -10.64
C ASP A 301 -3.09 21.01 -10.34
N TYR A 302 -2.80 19.81 -10.88
CA TYR A 302 -1.48 19.17 -10.78
C TYR A 302 -0.41 19.84 -11.65
N VAL A 303 -0.75 20.33 -12.84
CA VAL A 303 0.18 21.09 -13.70
C VAL A 303 0.56 22.39 -13.00
N SER A 304 -0.43 23.12 -12.47
CA SER A 304 -0.23 24.31 -11.63
C SER A 304 0.63 24.02 -10.39
N PHE A 305 0.42 22.89 -9.70
CA PHE A 305 1.28 22.47 -8.59
C PHE A 305 2.73 22.18 -9.03
N MET A 306 2.95 21.56 -10.20
CA MET A 306 4.30 21.36 -10.74
C MET A 306 4.98 22.68 -11.14
N CYS A 307 4.22 23.66 -11.66
CA CYS A 307 4.70 25.01 -11.90
C CYS A 307 5.13 25.69 -10.58
N PHE A 308 4.30 25.61 -9.53
CA PHE A 308 4.61 26.16 -8.20
C PHE A 308 5.87 25.52 -7.57
N MET A 309 6.06 24.21 -7.75
CA MET A 309 7.27 23.49 -7.32
C MET A 309 8.52 23.79 -8.18
N ASN A 310 8.47 24.78 -9.08
CA ASN A 310 9.56 25.21 -9.96
C ASN A 310 10.13 24.11 -10.87
N LEU A 311 9.32 23.12 -11.29
CA LEU A 311 9.76 22.14 -12.29
C LEU A 311 10.00 22.82 -13.64
N THR A 312 11.09 22.46 -14.32
CA THR A 312 11.40 23.04 -15.63
C THR A 312 10.36 22.64 -16.68
N LYS A 313 10.19 23.48 -17.71
CA LYS A 313 9.37 23.17 -18.90
C LYS A 313 9.62 21.77 -19.47
N LYS A 314 10.89 21.32 -19.51
CA LYS A 314 11.25 19.96 -20.00
C LYS A 314 10.69 18.85 -19.09
N GLN A 315 10.77 19.01 -17.77
CA GLN A 315 10.22 18.05 -16.80
C GLN A 315 8.68 18.02 -16.84
N ILE A 316 8.02 19.19 -16.90
CA ILE A 316 6.56 19.27 -16.96
C ILE A 316 6.03 18.62 -18.26
N LEU A 317 6.62 18.94 -19.42
CA LEU A 317 6.20 18.33 -20.69
C LEU A 317 6.43 16.81 -20.73
N ALA A 318 7.52 16.32 -20.10
CA ALA A 318 7.77 14.88 -19.95
C ALA A 318 6.71 14.20 -19.06
N ILE A 319 6.44 14.73 -17.86
CA ILE A 319 5.43 14.15 -16.92
C ILE A 319 4.03 14.20 -17.52
N THR A 320 3.66 15.31 -18.15
CA THR A 320 2.33 15.49 -18.76
C THR A 320 2.16 14.76 -20.09
N SER A 321 3.24 14.24 -20.69
CA SER A 321 3.28 13.67 -22.05
C SER A 321 2.62 14.58 -23.10
N SER A 322 2.77 15.89 -22.93
CA SER A 322 2.08 16.92 -23.70
C SER A 322 3.06 17.79 -24.49
N ASN A 323 2.61 18.31 -25.63
CA ASN A 323 3.33 19.33 -26.41
C ASN A 323 3.06 20.77 -25.92
N ASN A 324 2.02 20.96 -25.10
CA ASN A 324 1.66 22.26 -24.53
C ASN A 324 1.52 22.16 -23.00
N TYR A 325 1.94 23.22 -22.31
CA TYR A 325 1.78 23.38 -20.86
C TYR A 325 1.45 24.85 -20.61
N THR A 326 0.63 25.13 -19.60
CA THR A 326 0.25 26.49 -19.25
C THR A 326 0.37 26.63 -17.74
N CYS A 327 1.44 27.30 -17.30
CA CYS A 327 1.54 27.81 -15.95
C CYS A 327 0.84 29.17 -15.94
N SER A 328 -0.28 29.28 -15.23
CA SER A 328 -0.83 30.58 -14.85
C SER A 328 0.07 31.21 -13.77
N ASN A 329 0.34 32.51 -13.86
CA ASN A 329 1.20 33.20 -12.89
C ASN A 329 0.47 33.54 -11.57
N ASP A 330 -0.85 33.36 -11.53
CA ASP A 330 -1.69 33.85 -10.44
C ASP A 330 -1.80 32.87 -9.28
N SER A 331 -0.99 33.14 -8.24
CA SER A 331 -1.12 32.67 -6.85
C SER A 331 -0.59 31.26 -6.51
N PHE A 332 -0.38 31.07 -5.20
CA PHE A 332 0.02 29.84 -4.53
C PHE A 332 -1.06 28.76 -4.71
N HIS A 333 -0.88 27.88 -5.70
CA HIS A 333 -1.78 26.75 -5.93
C HIS A 333 -1.51 25.62 -4.92
N ASP A 334 -2.02 25.80 -3.70
CA ASP A 334 -2.14 24.75 -2.70
C ASP A 334 -3.01 23.62 -3.27
N LEU A 335 -2.40 22.46 -3.49
CA LEU A 335 -3.08 21.34 -4.13
C LEU A 335 -4.25 20.88 -3.23
N LYS A 336 -5.43 20.69 -3.83
CA LYS A 336 -6.67 20.25 -3.16
C LYS A 336 -6.51 18.81 -2.67
N TYR A 337 -5.83 18.65 -1.54
CA TYR A 337 -5.41 17.38 -0.96
C TYR A 337 -6.11 17.12 0.38
N PRO A 338 -6.52 15.86 0.66
CA PRO A 338 -7.20 15.48 1.90
C PRO A 338 -6.31 15.46 3.17
N SER A 339 -5.14 16.11 3.13
CA SER A 339 -4.17 16.15 4.22
C SER A 339 -3.29 17.40 4.13
N LEU A 340 -2.73 17.84 5.26
CA LEU A 340 -1.88 19.03 5.40
C LEU A 340 -0.54 18.64 6.03
N ILE A 341 0.57 19.24 5.59
CA ILE A 341 1.90 19.07 6.20
C ILE A 341 2.64 20.41 6.32
N ALA A 342 2.96 20.78 7.56
CA ALA A 342 3.78 21.94 7.88
C ALA A 342 5.18 21.47 8.32
N PHE A 343 6.21 22.05 7.71
CA PHE A 343 7.59 21.96 8.19
C PHE A 343 7.91 23.25 8.94
N TYR A 344 8.63 23.13 10.05
CA TYR A 344 9.21 24.25 10.78
C TYR A 344 10.73 24.09 10.86
N ASN A 345 11.42 25.15 11.26
CA ASN A 345 12.84 25.13 11.60
C ASN A 345 12.98 25.61 13.04
N ASP A 346 13.87 25.01 13.83
CA ASP A 346 13.96 25.25 15.28
C ASP A 346 14.40 26.68 15.65
N ASP A 347 15.06 27.38 14.72
CA ASP A 347 15.40 28.81 14.86
C ASP A 347 14.17 29.75 14.89
N VAL A 348 12.99 29.28 14.46
CA VAL A 348 11.83 30.12 14.15
C VAL A 348 10.80 30.08 15.29
N LYS A 349 10.88 31.08 16.19
CA LYS A 349 9.99 31.21 17.38
C LYS A 349 8.48 31.21 17.10
N LEU A 350 8.04 31.55 15.89
CA LEU A 350 6.65 31.47 15.48
C LEU A 350 6.54 31.32 13.95
N MET A 351 5.86 30.28 13.49
CA MET A 351 5.48 30.13 12.08
C MET A 351 3.97 30.17 11.93
N LYS A 352 3.48 30.88 10.91
CA LYS A 352 2.09 30.79 10.42
C LYS A 352 2.11 30.30 8.98
N ARG A 353 1.35 29.24 8.69
CA ARG A 353 1.10 28.74 7.33
C ARG A 353 -0.39 28.54 7.13
N THR A 354 -0.95 29.20 6.12
CA THR A 354 -2.35 29.08 5.73
C THR A 354 -2.48 28.02 4.63
N TYR A 355 -3.58 27.27 4.64
CA TYR A 355 -3.94 26.33 3.58
C TYR A 355 -5.37 26.61 3.13
N GLU A 356 -5.62 26.62 1.83
CA GLU A 356 -6.96 26.86 1.27
C GLU A 356 -7.51 25.58 0.63
N ARG A 357 -8.76 25.23 0.92
CA ARG A 357 -9.39 24.00 0.43
C ARG A 357 -10.81 24.24 -0.02
N ILE A 358 -11.12 23.74 -1.21
CA ILE A 358 -12.48 23.64 -1.75
C ILE A 358 -12.96 22.20 -1.53
N LEU A 359 -14.20 22.06 -1.06
CA LEU A 359 -14.84 20.77 -0.76
C LEU A 359 -16.12 20.64 -1.60
N THR A 360 -16.20 19.58 -2.40
CA THR A 360 -17.39 19.26 -3.19
C THR A 360 -18.31 18.36 -2.36
N ASN A 361 -19.59 18.72 -2.24
CA ASN A 361 -20.59 17.85 -1.62
C ASN A 361 -21.00 16.74 -2.61
N VAL A 362 -20.81 15.48 -2.20
CA VAL A 362 -21.19 14.27 -2.94
C VAL A 362 -22.18 13.40 -2.16
N GLY A 363 -22.61 13.84 -0.98
CA GLY A 363 -23.75 13.24 -0.29
C GLY A 363 -25.01 13.46 -1.12
N LYS A 364 -25.71 12.37 -1.46
CA LYS A 364 -27.10 12.48 -1.92
C LYS A 364 -27.88 13.21 -0.84
N GLY A 365 -28.55 14.30 -1.19
CA GLY A 365 -29.38 15.04 -0.24
C GLY A 365 -30.40 14.10 0.39
N PHE A 366 -30.39 14.01 1.72
CA PHE A 366 -31.48 13.40 2.45
C PHE A 366 -32.73 14.25 2.23
N VAL A 367 -33.60 13.80 1.33
CA VAL A 367 -35.00 14.21 1.35
C VAL A 367 -35.56 13.65 2.65
N THR A 368 -35.89 14.56 3.57
CA THR A 368 -36.35 14.30 4.94
C THR A 368 -37.74 13.68 4.97
#